data_AF-A0A944W7E6-F1
#
_entry.id   AF-A0A944W7E6-F1
#
_cell.length_a   1.000
_cell.length_b   1.000
_cell.length_c   1.000
_cell.angle_alpha   90.00
_cell.angle_beta   90.00
_cell.angle_gamma   90.00
#
_symmetry.space_group_name_H-M   'P 1'
#
loop_
_entity.id
_entity.type
_entity.pdbx_description
1 polymer ?
#
loop_
_entity_poly.entity_id
_entity_poly.type
_entity_poly.pdbx_seq_one_letter_code
_entity_poly.pdbx_strand_id
1 'polypeptide(L)' 'MENIDWRIRLAGGAIMMIGGILSVIHALELRSNGEDFNQFGILAMLAIWGGCDWIIKGIQGKNN' A
#
# COMPACT_ATOMS: atom_id res chain seq x y z
N MET A 1 -24.07 5.25 -1.63
CA MET A 1 -22.87 4.40 -1.78
C MET A 1 -22.82 3.53 -0.54
N GLU A 2 -22.93 2.22 -0.70
CA GLU A 2 -22.85 1.27 0.42
C GLU A 2 -21.59 1.55 1.23
N ASN A 3 -21.74 1.71 2.55
CA ASN A 3 -20.60 1.88 3.44
C ASN A 3 -19.77 0.60 3.36
N ILE A 4 -18.69 0.62 2.58
CA ILE A 4 -17.68 -0.44 2.62
C ILE A 4 -17.30 -0.63 4.08
N ASP A 5 -17.50 -1.86 4.54
CA ASP A 5 -17.30 -2.26 5.93
C ASP A 5 -15.86 -1.91 6.36
N TRP A 6 -15.71 -1.35 7.56
CA TRP A 6 -14.43 -0.82 8.02
C TRP A 6 -13.34 -1.89 8.05
N ARG A 7 -13.73 -3.15 8.27
CA ARG A 7 -12.88 -4.34 8.22
C ARG A 7 -12.26 -4.56 6.84
N ILE A 8 -13.02 -4.32 5.77
CA ILE A 8 -12.54 -4.48 4.38
C ILE A 8 -11.54 -3.39 4.06
N ARG A 9 -11.78 -2.15 4.51
CA ARG A 9 -10.81 -1.06 4.34
C ARG A 9 -9.50 -1.36 5.05
N LEU A 10 -9.58 -1.89 6.26
CA LEU A 10 -8.41 -2.24 7.06
C LEU A 10 -7.63 -3.41 6.43
N ALA A 11 -8.33 -4.44 5.98
CA ALA A 11 -7.72 -5.58 5.27
C ALA A 11 -7.07 -5.14 3.94
N GLY A 12 -7.77 -4.32 3.13
CA GLY A 12 -7.23 -3.81 1.88
C GLY A 12 -6.01 -2.91 2.09
N GLY A 13 -6.04 -2.04 3.10
CA GLY A 13 -4.91 -1.19 3.43
C GLY A 13 -3.68 -1.98 3.92
N ALA A 14 -3.90 -3.05 4.70
CA ALA A 14 -2.82 -3.95 5.11
C ALA A 14 -2.19 -4.69 3.91
N ILE A 15 -3.01 -5.19 2.97
CA ILE A 15 -2.52 -5.84 1.75
C ILE A 15 -1.70 -4.86 0.90
N MET A 16 -2.17 -3.62 0.72
CA MET A 16 -1.44 -2.61 -0.03
C MET A 16 -0.10 -2.24 0.63
N MET A 17 -0.04 -2.18 1.96
CA MET A 17 1.22 -1.98 2.67
C MET A 17 2.20 -3.13 2.46
N ILE A 18 1.76 -4.39 2.61
CA ILE A 18 2.62 -5.55 2.40
C ILE A 18 3.13 -5.58 0.95
N GLY A 19 2.24 -5.37 -0.03
CA GLY A 19 2.60 -5.32 -1.44
C GLY A 19 3.60 -4.19 -1.75
N GLY A 20 3.35 -2.99 -1.21
CA GLY A 20 4.27 -1.87 -1.37
C GLY A 20 5.67 -2.16 -0.81
N ILE A 21 5.76 -2.72 0.40
CA ILE A 21 7.06 -3.09 1.01
C ILE A 21 7.80 -4.11 0.13
N LEU A 22 7.12 -5.16 -0.35
CA LEU A 22 7.73 -6.16 -1.24
C LEU A 22 8.20 -5.54 -2.55
N SER A 23 7.43 -4.60 -3.12
CA SER A 23 7.83 -3.88 -4.33
C SER A 23 9.05 -2.97 -4.09
N VAL A 24 9.18 -2.32 -2.92
CA VAL A 24 10.40 -1.56 -2.58
C VAL A 24 11.61 -2.50 -2.50
N ILE A 25 11.48 -3.64 -1.80
CA ILE A 25 12.57 -4.62 -1.67
C ILE A 25 13.00 -5.10 -3.06
N HIS A 26 12.05 -5.46 -3.91
CA HIS A 26 12.34 -5.91 -5.27
C HIS A 26 12.98 -4.80 -6.13
N ALA A 27 12.52 -3.56 -6.02
CA ALA A 27 13.13 -2.42 -6.70
C ALA A 27 14.57 -2.17 -6.26
N LEU A 28 14.88 -2.35 -4.96
CA LEU A 28 16.24 -2.25 -4.44
C LEU A 28 17.14 -3.39 -4.93
N GLU A 29 16.62 -4.60 -5.03
CA GLU A 29 17.34 -5.77 -5.55
C GLU A 29 17.69 -5.60 -7.03
N LEU A 30 16.72 -5.16 -7.85
CA LEU A 30 16.94 -4.84 -9.27
C LEU A 30 17.99 -3.75 -9.44
N ARG A 31 17.92 -2.70 -8.62
CA ARG A 31 18.91 -1.62 -8.62
C ARG A 31 20.30 -2.12 -8.26
N SER A 32 20.40 -3.04 -7.30
CA SER A 32 21.67 -3.68 -6.92
C SER A 32 22.25 -4.54 -8.06
N ASN A 33 21.40 -5.07 -8.94
CA ASN A 33 21.81 -5.85 -10.11
C ASN A 33 22.14 -4.97 -11.33
N GLY A 34 22.09 -3.65 -11.19
CA GLY A 34 22.38 -2.69 -12.26
C GLY A 34 21.19 -2.36 -13.16
N GLU A 35 19.99 -2.82 -12.84
CA GLU A 35 18.76 -2.50 -13.55
C GLU A 35 17.99 -1.38 -12.84
N ASP A 36 17.78 -0.25 -13.52
CA ASP A 36 17.20 0.95 -12.91
C ASP A 36 15.68 1.05 -13.16
N PHE A 37 14.90 0.26 -12.42
CA PHE A 37 13.43 0.28 -12.50
C PHE A 37 12.78 1.17 -11.43
N ASN A 38 13.12 2.46 -11.48
CA ASN A 38 12.66 3.44 -10.49
C ASN A 38 11.11 3.56 -10.41
N GLN A 39 10.41 3.19 -11.50
CA GLN A 39 8.95 3.10 -11.55
C GLN A 39 8.35 2.16 -10.49
N PHE A 40 9.04 1.06 -10.13
CA PHE A 40 8.57 0.15 -9.08
C PHE A 40 8.65 0.80 -7.70
N GLY A 41 9.68 1.60 -7.45
CA GLY A 41 9.77 2.40 -6.22
C GLY A 41 8.64 3.42 -6.10
N ILE A 42 8.30 4.10 -7.20
CA ILE A 42 7.18 5.06 -7.25
C ILE A 42 5.84 4.35 -7.02
N LEU A 43 5.58 3.23 -7.71
CA LEU A 43 4.37 2.44 -7.51
C LEU A 43 4.25 1.94 -6.08
N ALA A 44 5.35 1.48 -5.49
CA ALA A 44 5.39 1.03 -4.12
C ALA A 44 5.03 2.14 -3.13
N MET A 45 5.53 3.35 -3.37
CA MET A 45 5.22 4.53 -2.54
C MET A 45 3.74 4.92 -2.63
N LEU A 46 3.14 4.85 -3.83
CA LEU A 46 1.71 5.07 -4.04
C LEU A 46 0.85 3.99 -3.35
N ALA A 47 1.27 2.73 -3.41
CA ALA A 47 0.59 1.63 -2.73
C ALA A 47 0.61 1.80 -1.20
N ILE A 48 1.76 2.18 -0.63
CA ILE A 48 1.88 2.48 0.80
C ILE A 48 0.98 3.65 1.18
N TRP A 49 0.98 4.73 0.39
CA TRP A 49 0.15 5.89 0.65
C TRP A 49 -1.36 5.55 0.61
N GLY A 50 -1.80 4.84 -0.43
CA GLY A 50 -3.19 4.37 -0.55
C GLY A 50 -3.58 3.40 0.56
N GLY A 51 -2.65 2.54 0.99
CA GLY A 51 -2.86 1.64 2.12
C GLY A 51 -3.07 2.38 3.44
N CYS A 52 -2.28 3.41 3.71
CA CYS A 52 -2.45 4.29 4.87
C CYS A 52 -3.80 5.04 4.84
N ASP A 53 -4.19 5.60 3.70
CA ASP A 53 -5.49 6.28 3.55
C ASP A 53 -6.67 5.33 3.84
N TRP A 54 -6.61 4.10 3.32
CA TRP A 54 -7.62 3.08 3.59
C TRP A 54 -7.69 2.67 5.07
N ILE A 55 -6.53 2.52 5.74
CA ILE A 55 -6.49 2.22 7.17
C ILE A 55 -7.12 3.35 7.97
N ILE A 56 -6.76 4.62 7.69
CA ILE A 56 -7.31 5.80 8.37
C ILE A 56 -8.84 5.86 8.17
N LYS A 57 -9.33 5.68 6.94
CA LYS A 57 -10.76 5.65 6.63
C LYS A 57 -11.50 4.46 7.25
N GLY A 58 -10.80 3.34 7.45
CA GLY A 58 -11.31 2.19 8.21
C GLY A 58 -11.47 2.51 9.69
N ILE A 59 -10.45 3.11 10.30
CA ILE A 59 -10.49 3.50 11.72
C ILE A 59 -11.56 4.56 11.97
N GLN A 60 -11.65 5.59 11.11
CA GLN A 60 -12.70 6.61 11.18
C GLN A 60 -14.10 5.99 11.01
N GLY A 61 -14.28 5.05 10.07
CA GLY A 61 -15.54 4.35 9.86
C GLY A 61 -15.96 3.41 10.99
N LYS A 62 -15.02 2.97 11.84
CA LYS A 62 -15.32 2.20 13.07
C LYS A 62 -15.81 3.10 14.20
N ASN A 63 -15.34 4.35 14.22
CA ASN A 63 -15.59 5.31 15.31
C ASN A 63 -16.84 6.17 15.10
N ASN A 64 -17.52 6.01 13.96
CA ASN A 64 -18.77 6.68 13.57
C ASN A 64 -19.94 5.71 13.67
#